data_AF-A0A2A2ZCN8-F1
#
_entry.id   AF-A0A2A2ZCN8-F1
#
_cell.length_a   1.000
_cell.length_b   1.000
_cell.length_c   1.000
_cell.angle_alpha   90.00
_cell.angle_beta   90.00
_cell.angle_gamma   90.00
#
_symmetry.space_group_name_H-M   'P 1'
#
loop_
_entity.id
_entity.type
_entity.pdbx_description
1 polymer ?
#
loop_
_entity_poly.entity_id
_entity_poly.type
_entity_poly.pdbx_seq_one_letter_code
_entity_poly.pdbx_strand_id
1 'polypeptide(L)'
;MTSAPTNDWSKQLRAHIASAIRDAREKRGMSASALADATEGVITRDTIANLESGRKRVIDIAELIVLAKALEVPPVSLIYARGNAVEQSPGVVTSGVDATLWFAGYNPDPYADGDMIDVYRYADARAQYAEYKQDPDEAERLSARSLLGMAKRTVRKQGWAVD
;
A
#
# COMPACT_ATOMS: atom_id res chain seq x y z
N MET A 1 16.10 3.82 -25.03
CA MET A 1 15.30 2.74 -24.42
C MET A 1 13.89 2.91 -24.92
N THR A 2 13.43 1.98 -25.76
CA THR A 2 12.11 2.05 -26.40
C THR A 2 11.06 1.67 -25.37
N SER A 3 10.16 2.59 -25.02
CA SER A 3 9.04 2.32 -24.11
C SER A 3 8.23 1.14 -24.63
N ALA A 4 7.97 0.13 -23.78
CA ALA A 4 7.06 -0.94 -24.13
C ALA A 4 5.67 -0.33 -24.44
N PRO A 5 4.94 -0.79 -25.47
CA PRO A 5 3.60 -0.30 -25.74
C PRO A 5 2.70 -0.53 -24.51
N THR A 6 1.80 0.40 -24.17
CA THR A 6 0.97 0.40 -22.94
C THR A 6 0.27 -0.93 -22.62
N ASN A 7 -0.07 -1.70 -23.66
CA ASN A 7 -0.68 -3.03 -23.52
C ASN A 7 0.29 -4.08 -22.89
N ASP A 8 1.58 -3.98 -23.20
CA ASP A 8 2.60 -4.88 -22.68
C ASP A 8 2.88 -4.65 -21.20
N TRP A 9 3.03 -3.39 -20.77
CA TRP A 9 3.14 -3.03 -19.34
C TRP A 9 1.96 -3.56 -18.53
N SER A 10 0.73 -3.29 -18.98
CA SER A 10 -0.48 -3.75 -18.28
C SER A 10 -0.54 -5.27 -18.15
N LYS A 11 -0.06 -6.00 -19.16
CA LYS A 11 0.01 -7.47 -19.14
C LYS A 11 1.06 -7.97 -18.15
N GLN A 12 2.24 -7.36 -18.13
CA GLN A 12 3.33 -7.72 -17.21
C GLN A 12 2.95 -7.43 -15.76
N LEU A 13 2.37 -6.25 -15.49
CA LEU A 13 1.88 -5.88 -14.16
C LEU A 13 0.83 -6.88 -13.65
N ARG A 14 -0.15 -7.26 -14.48
CA ARG A 14 -1.14 -8.28 -14.09
C ARG A 14 -0.51 -9.64 -13.79
N ALA A 15 0.45 -10.08 -14.60
CA ALA A 15 1.16 -11.33 -14.36
C ALA A 15 1.93 -11.28 -13.04
N HIS A 16 2.56 -10.14 -12.74
CA HIS A 16 3.22 -9.90 -11.47
C HIS A 16 2.25 -9.97 -10.29
N ILE A 17 1.14 -9.23 -10.34
CA ILE A 17 0.12 -9.23 -9.28
C ILE A 17 -0.42 -10.64 -9.03
N ALA A 18 -0.72 -11.40 -10.08
CA ALA A 18 -1.18 -12.78 -9.97
C ALA A 18 -0.15 -13.69 -9.28
N SER A 19 1.14 -13.53 -9.61
CA SER A 19 2.23 -14.24 -8.95
C SER A 19 2.35 -13.82 -7.48
N ALA A 20 2.27 -12.52 -7.18
CA ALA A 20 2.38 -12.00 -5.82
C ALA A 20 1.23 -12.47 -4.92
N ILE A 21 0.00 -12.54 -5.45
CA ILE A 21 -1.17 -13.12 -4.77
C ILE A 21 -0.90 -14.58 -4.44
N ARG A 22 -0.43 -15.37 -5.42
CA ARG A 22 -0.11 -16.78 -5.23
C ARG A 22 0.97 -16.97 -4.17
N ASP A 23 2.06 -16.21 -4.25
CA ASP A 23 3.18 -16.31 -3.31
C ASP A 23 2.76 -15.94 -1.89
N ALA A 24 1.97 -14.88 -1.73
CA ALA A 24 1.44 -14.48 -0.43
C ALA A 24 0.49 -15.54 0.14
N ARG A 25 -0.36 -16.14 -0.70
CA ARG A 25 -1.27 -17.22 -0.32
C ARG A 25 -0.49 -18.46 0.16
N GLU A 26 0.51 -18.89 -0.62
CA GLU A 26 1.34 -20.05 -0.31
C GLU A 26 2.19 -19.83 0.95
N LYS A 27 2.76 -18.63 1.15
CA LYS A 27 3.49 -18.27 2.39
C LYS A 27 2.61 -18.36 3.64
N ARG A 28 1.30 -18.14 3.52
CA ARG A 28 0.33 -18.30 4.60
C ARG A 28 -0.23 -19.72 4.71
N GLY A 29 0.22 -20.66 3.88
CA GLY A 29 -0.30 -22.03 3.87
C GLY A 29 -1.76 -22.13 3.40
N MET A 30 -2.27 -21.11 2.69
CA MET A 30 -3.66 -21.08 2.24
C MET A 30 -3.82 -21.82 0.91
N SER A 31 -4.90 -22.58 0.76
CA SER A 31 -5.36 -23.05 -0.54
C SER A 31 -6.12 -21.95 -1.28
N ALA A 32 -6.35 -22.11 -2.59
CA ALA A 32 -7.20 -21.18 -3.35
C ALA A 32 -8.64 -21.11 -2.78
N SER A 33 -9.17 -22.22 -2.26
CA SER A 33 -10.47 -22.23 -1.56
C SER A 33 -10.41 -21.45 -0.26
N ALA A 34 -9.37 -21.66 0.56
CA ALA A 34 -9.22 -20.93 1.82
C ALA A 34 -9.08 -19.42 1.59
N LEU A 35 -8.41 -18.99 0.52
CA LEU A 35 -8.35 -17.58 0.15
C LEU A 35 -9.72 -17.06 -0.29
N ALA A 36 -10.47 -17.83 -1.09
CA ALA A 36 -11.84 -17.47 -1.47
C ALA A 36 -12.74 -17.26 -0.23
N ASP A 37 -12.69 -18.20 0.72
CA ASP A 37 -13.46 -18.13 1.96
C ASP A 37 -13.08 -16.89 2.79
N ALA A 38 -11.78 -16.57 2.85
CA ALA A 38 -11.27 -15.38 3.54
C ALA A 38 -11.68 -14.05 2.85
N THR A 39 -12.17 -14.10 1.62
CA THR A 39 -12.78 -12.93 0.95
C THR A 39 -14.26 -12.74 1.28
N GLU A 40 -14.81 -13.52 2.22
CA GLU A 40 -16.24 -13.49 2.59
C GLU A 40 -17.16 -13.76 1.38
N GLY A 41 -16.68 -14.57 0.42
CA GLY A 41 -17.41 -14.92 -0.79
C GLY A 41 -17.42 -13.85 -1.88
N VAL A 42 -16.73 -12.72 -1.70
CA VAL A 42 -16.59 -11.68 -2.74
C VAL A 42 -15.83 -12.22 -3.95
N ILE A 43 -14.83 -13.08 -3.72
CA ILE A 43 -14.01 -13.67 -4.78
C ILE A 43 -14.12 -15.19 -4.71
N THR A 44 -14.55 -15.79 -5.81
CA THR A 44 -14.67 -17.25 -5.90
C THR A 44 -13.30 -17.92 -6.04
N ARG A 45 -13.22 -19.19 -5.62
CA ARG A 45 -12.04 -20.04 -5.83
C ARG A 45 -11.65 -20.16 -7.32
N ASP A 46 -12.63 -20.16 -8.22
CA ASP A 46 -12.37 -20.21 -9.66
C ASP A 46 -11.83 -18.88 -10.20
N THR A 47 -12.26 -17.75 -9.63
CA THR A 47 -11.66 -16.43 -9.92
C THR A 47 -10.18 -16.43 -9.53
N ILE A 48 -9.84 -16.93 -8.33
CA ILE A 48 -8.45 -17.05 -7.88
C ILE A 48 -7.65 -17.98 -8.81
N ALA A 49 -8.17 -19.16 -9.15
CA ALA A 49 -7.50 -20.07 -10.06
C ALA A 49 -7.28 -19.44 -11.45
N ASN A 50 -8.25 -18.66 -11.96
CA ASN A 50 -8.13 -17.95 -13.23
C ASN A 50 -7.13 -16.78 -13.17
N LEU A 51 -7.00 -16.09 -12.04
CA LEU A 51 -5.95 -15.10 -11.80
C LEU A 51 -4.58 -15.75 -11.84
N GLU A 52 -4.35 -16.78 -11.01
CA GLU A 52 -3.04 -17.42 -10.85
C GLU A 52 -2.55 -18.16 -12.11
N SER A 53 -3.48 -18.62 -12.96
CA SER A 53 -3.17 -19.22 -14.27
C SER A 53 -3.02 -18.19 -15.40
N GLY A 54 -3.30 -16.90 -15.14
CA GLY A 54 -3.29 -15.85 -16.16
C GLY A 54 -4.44 -15.91 -17.17
N ARG A 55 -5.45 -16.76 -16.95
CA ARG A 55 -6.67 -16.81 -17.78
C ARG A 55 -7.53 -15.56 -17.61
N LYS A 56 -7.58 -14.99 -16.40
CA LYS A 56 -8.26 -13.73 -16.14
C LYS A 56 -7.39 -12.56 -16.60
N ARG A 57 -7.92 -11.75 -17.52
CA ARG A 57 -7.20 -10.65 -18.20
C ARG A 57 -7.33 -9.30 -17.51
N VAL A 58 -8.17 -9.20 -16.48
CA VAL A 58 -8.46 -7.97 -15.75
C VAL A 58 -8.49 -8.29 -14.27
N ILE A 59 -7.76 -7.51 -13.47
CA ILE A 59 -7.85 -7.47 -12.02
C ILE A 59 -8.42 -6.10 -11.71
N ASP A 60 -9.60 -6.04 -11.09
CA ASP A 60 -10.16 -4.75 -10.69
C ASP A 60 -9.62 -4.30 -9.32
N ILE A 61 -9.89 -3.03 -8.97
CA ILE A 61 -9.37 -2.42 -7.73
C ILE A 61 -10.01 -3.07 -6.50
N ALA A 62 -11.28 -3.46 -6.56
CA ALA A 62 -11.97 -4.11 -5.45
C ALA A 62 -11.39 -5.50 -5.18
N GLU A 63 -11.13 -6.27 -6.25
CA GLU A 63 -10.46 -7.57 -6.18
C GLU A 63 -9.08 -7.41 -5.52
N LEU A 64 -8.28 -6.44 -5.94
CA LEU A 64 -6.96 -6.18 -5.36
C LEU A 64 -7.05 -5.87 -3.85
N ILE A 65 -7.96 -4.98 -3.45
CA ILE A 65 -8.13 -4.57 -2.04
C ILE A 65 -8.58 -5.76 -1.19
N VAL A 66 -9.58 -6.52 -1.66
CA VAL A 66 -10.13 -7.65 -0.93
C VAL A 66 -9.13 -8.79 -0.81
N LEU A 67 -8.39 -9.10 -1.88
CA LEU A 67 -7.32 -10.11 -1.84
C LEU A 67 -6.20 -9.69 -0.89
N ALA A 68 -5.74 -8.44 -0.97
CA ALA A 68 -4.70 -7.92 -0.08
C ALA A 68 -5.13 -8.00 1.39
N LYS A 69 -6.38 -7.63 1.70
CA LYS A 69 -6.98 -7.75 3.03
C LYS A 69 -7.02 -9.20 3.49
N ALA A 70 -7.56 -10.11 2.66
CA ALA A 70 -7.66 -11.53 2.99
C ALA A 70 -6.29 -12.20 3.18
N LEU A 71 -5.27 -11.70 2.48
CA LEU A 71 -3.88 -12.13 2.58
C LEU A 71 -3.09 -11.43 3.69
N GLU A 72 -3.67 -10.45 4.40
CA GLU A 72 -3.01 -9.65 5.44
C GLU A 72 -1.72 -8.97 4.95
N VAL A 73 -1.73 -8.47 3.70
CA VAL A 73 -0.61 -7.73 3.11
C VAL A 73 -1.04 -6.34 2.66
N PRO A 74 -0.13 -5.34 2.64
CA PRO A 74 -0.42 -4.05 2.04
C PRO A 74 -0.75 -4.22 0.55
N PRO A 75 -1.83 -3.60 0.00
CA PRO A 75 -2.19 -3.75 -1.42
C PRO A 75 -1.05 -3.39 -2.37
N VAL A 76 -0.30 -2.32 -2.08
CA VAL A 76 0.85 -1.87 -2.88
C VAL A 76 1.95 -2.94 -2.99
N SER A 77 2.08 -3.83 -2.01
CA SER A 77 3.08 -4.92 -2.04
C SER A 77 2.74 -6.03 -3.02
N LEU A 78 1.49 -6.09 -3.51
CA LEU A 78 1.09 -6.96 -4.62
C LEU A 78 1.35 -6.32 -5.99
N ILE A 79 1.51 -4.99 -6.04
CA ILE A 79 1.74 -4.22 -7.27
C ILE A 79 3.24 -4.11 -7.59
N TYR A 80 4.06 -3.82 -6.58
CA TYR A 80 5.49 -3.62 -6.76
C TYR A 80 6.31 -4.64 -5.96
N ALA A 81 7.15 -5.39 -6.68
CA ALA A 81 8.11 -6.30 -6.09
C ALA A 81 9.12 -5.56 -5.19
N ARG A 82 9.63 -6.24 -4.15
CA ARG A 82 10.74 -5.76 -3.30
C ARG A 82 12.11 -5.86 -3.99
N GLY A 83 12.18 -5.52 -5.27
CA GLY A 83 13.39 -5.62 -6.10
C GLY A 83 14.00 -4.26 -6.43
N ASN A 84 15.16 -4.28 -7.09
CA ASN A 84 15.87 -3.06 -7.51
C ASN A 84 15.38 -2.48 -8.84
N ALA A 85 14.49 -3.18 -9.54
CA ALA A 85 13.93 -2.76 -10.81
C ALA A 85 12.48 -3.21 -10.93
N VAL A 86 11.56 -2.25 -10.93
CA VAL A 86 10.14 -2.42 -11.23
C VAL A 86 9.71 -1.29 -12.17
N GLU A 87 8.76 -1.58 -13.07
CA GLU A 87 8.16 -0.54 -13.92
C GLU A 87 6.98 0.10 -13.19
N GLN A 88 7.25 1.21 -12.48
CA GLN A 88 6.28 1.95 -11.67
C GLN A 88 5.03 2.34 -12.46
N SER A 89 5.26 2.84 -13.68
CA SER A 89 4.29 3.24 -14.69
C SER A 89 4.91 3.05 -16.08
N PRO A 90 4.15 3.05 -17.19
CA PRO A 90 4.70 2.80 -18.52
C PRO A 90 5.95 3.62 -18.83
N GLY A 91 7.07 2.93 -19.08
CA GLY A 91 8.37 3.51 -19.39
C GLY A 91 9.19 4.02 -18.20
N VAL A 92 8.67 3.96 -16.97
CA VAL A 92 9.34 4.46 -15.76
C VAL A 92 9.79 3.28 -14.91
N VAL A 93 11.07 2.94 -15.03
CA VAL A 93 11.70 1.88 -14.23
C VAL A 93 12.43 2.50 -13.04
N THR A 94 12.16 1.99 -11.85
CA THR A 94 12.74 2.46 -10.59
C THR A 94 12.90 1.30 -9.59
N SER A 95 13.38 1.57 -8.38
CA SER A 95 13.42 0.58 -7.32
C SER A 95 12.01 0.27 -6.79
N GLY A 96 11.79 -0.93 -6.25
CA GLY A 96 10.53 -1.29 -5.61
C GLY A 96 10.16 -0.38 -4.44
N VAL A 97 11.18 0.14 -3.74
CA VAL A 97 11.02 1.12 -2.66
C VAL A 97 10.46 2.43 -3.22
N ASP A 98 11.10 3.00 -4.23
CA ASP A 98 10.68 4.28 -4.80
C ASP A 98 9.29 4.20 -5.44
N ALA A 99 8.99 3.11 -6.15
CA ALA A 99 7.66 2.87 -6.71
C ALA A 99 6.58 2.79 -5.62
N THR A 100 6.89 2.13 -4.50
CA THR A 100 6.00 2.02 -3.35
C THR A 100 5.78 3.38 -2.68
N LEU A 101 6.86 4.15 -2.45
CA LEU A 101 6.79 5.48 -1.86
C LEU A 101 5.98 6.43 -2.73
N TRP A 102 6.22 6.43 -4.05
CA TRP A 102 5.45 7.21 -5.00
C TRP A 102 3.95 6.86 -4.95
N PHE A 103 3.61 5.56 -4.96
CA PHE A 103 2.22 5.11 -4.89
C PHE A 103 1.55 5.49 -3.56
N ALA A 104 2.32 5.49 -2.48
CA ALA A 104 1.87 5.86 -1.14
C ALA A 104 1.69 7.37 -0.95
N GLY A 105 2.01 8.20 -1.96
CA GLY A 105 1.98 9.65 -1.86
C GLY A 105 3.12 10.22 -1.01
N TYR A 106 4.18 9.44 -0.79
CA TYR A 106 5.39 9.93 -0.13
C TYR A 106 6.17 10.78 -1.14
N ASN A 107 6.14 12.09 -0.94
CA ASN A 107 6.97 13.03 -1.68
C ASN A 107 7.95 13.72 -0.71
N PRO A 108 9.26 13.53 -0.86
CA PRO A 108 10.24 14.19 0.00
C PRO A 108 10.42 15.68 -0.30
N ASP A 109 9.89 16.18 -1.42
CA ASP A 109 9.95 17.61 -1.74
C ASP A 109 9.07 18.41 -0.76
N PRO A 110 9.65 19.24 0.12
CA PRO A 110 8.90 20.00 1.11
C PRO A 110 8.03 21.11 0.49
N TYR A 111 8.20 21.39 -0.80
CA TYR A 111 7.43 22.38 -1.56
C TYR A 111 6.36 21.75 -2.45
N ALA A 112 6.34 20.42 -2.57
CA ALA A 112 5.25 19.76 -3.26
C ALA A 112 3.98 19.83 -2.42
N ASP A 113 2.83 20.03 -3.07
CA ASP A 113 1.51 19.88 -2.48
C ASP A 113 1.25 18.39 -2.15
N GLY A 114 1.95 17.87 -1.15
CA GLY A 114 1.80 16.51 -0.65
C GLY A 114 0.79 16.50 0.48
N ASP A 115 -0.45 16.12 0.19
CA ASP A 115 -1.50 15.92 1.19
C ASP A 115 -1.26 14.65 2.03
N MET A 116 -0.76 13.57 1.40
CA MET A 116 -0.59 12.29 2.06
C MET A 116 0.57 12.26 3.07
N ILE A 117 1.65 13.04 2.87
CA ILE A 117 2.79 13.05 3.81
C ILE A 117 2.37 13.49 5.21
N ASP A 118 1.43 14.42 5.30
CA ASP A 118 0.93 14.92 6.57
C ASP A 118 0.04 13.91 7.29
N VAL A 119 -0.63 13.01 6.56
CA VAL A 119 -1.35 11.88 7.14
C VAL A 119 -0.37 10.92 7.84
N TYR A 120 0.78 10.62 7.23
CA TYR A 120 1.81 9.81 7.87
C TYR A 120 2.39 10.51 9.10
N ARG A 121 2.73 11.80 8.99
CA ARG A 121 3.22 12.60 10.14
C ARG A 121 2.20 12.65 11.28
N TYR A 122 0.91 12.70 10.97
CA TYR A 122 -0.15 12.64 11.97
C TYR A 122 -0.20 11.27 12.66
N ALA A 123 -0.08 10.18 11.91
CA ALA A 123 0.01 8.84 12.49
C ALA A 123 1.24 8.69 13.41
N ASP A 124 2.41 9.15 12.97
CA ASP A 124 3.65 9.12 13.76
C ASP A 124 3.52 9.95 15.03
N ALA A 125 2.95 11.16 14.93
CA ALA A 125 2.71 12.03 16.09
C ALA A 125 1.73 11.41 17.09
N ARG A 126 0.73 10.64 16.63
CA ARG A 126 -0.18 9.88 17.52
C ARG A 126 0.56 8.76 18.24
N ALA A 127 1.43 8.03 17.53
CA ALA A 127 2.24 6.97 18.13
C ALA A 127 3.19 7.54 19.18
N GLN A 128 3.92 8.61 18.85
CA GLN A 128 4.81 9.30 19.79
C GLN A 128 4.03 9.83 21.01
N TYR A 129 2.87 10.45 20.81
CA TYR A 129 2.05 10.86 21.95
C TYR A 129 1.60 9.68 22.82
N ALA A 130 1.22 8.55 22.22
CA ALA A 130 0.79 7.37 22.98
C ALA A 130 1.91 6.84 23.89
N GLU A 131 3.16 6.89 23.43
CA GLU A 131 4.36 6.49 24.16
C GLU A 131 4.74 7.50 25.26
N TYR A 132 4.85 8.78 24.91
CA TYR A 132 5.44 9.79 25.80
C TYR A 132 4.45 10.58 26.67
N LYS A 133 3.13 10.39 26.54
CA LYS A 133 2.12 11.15 27.33
C LYS A 133 2.25 11.03 28.85
N GLN A 134 2.92 9.98 29.34
CA GLN A 134 3.18 9.71 30.76
C GLN A 134 4.68 9.71 31.10
N ASP A 135 5.53 10.21 30.19
CA ASP A 135 6.97 10.27 30.43
C ASP A 135 7.27 11.08 31.70
N PRO A 136 8.19 10.65 32.58
CA PRO A 136 8.56 11.41 33.77
C PRO A 136 9.12 12.80 33.43
N ASP A 137 9.81 12.96 32.30
CA ASP A 137 10.32 14.24 31.83
C ASP A 137 9.19 15.10 31.24
N GLU A 138 9.03 16.30 31.79
CA GLU A 138 8.03 17.26 31.31
C GLU A 138 8.30 17.73 29.89
N ALA A 139 9.58 17.88 29.51
CA ALA A 139 9.96 18.33 28.18
C ALA A 139 9.49 17.35 27.11
N GLU A 140 9.63 16.04 27.36
CA GLU A 140 9.19 14.98 26.45
C GLU A 140 7.66 14.95 26.31
N ARG A 141 6.93 15.05 27.44
CA ARG A 141 5.46 15.15 27.41
C ARG A 141 4.97 16.33 26.58
N LEU A 142 5.59 17.50 26.77
CA LEU A 142 5.23 18.73 26.06
C LEU A 142 5.58 18.64 24.56
N SER A 143 6.73 18.08 24.23
CA SER A 143 7.18 17.84 22.86
C SER A 143 6.17 16.97 22.10
N ALA A 144 5.82 15.80 22.64
CA ALA A 144 4.88 14.87 22.02
C ALA A 144 3.48 15.47 21.87
N ARG A 145 2.98 16.19 22.89
CA ARG A 145 1.69 16.90 22.82
C ARG A 145 1.69 18.00 21.76
N SER A 146 2.77 18.76 21.66
CA SER A 146 2.91 19.83 20.68
C SER A 146 2.92 19.29 19.26
N LEU A 147 3.71 18.23 19.01
CA LEU A 147 3.80 17.57 17.71
C LEU A 147 2.43 17.04 17.25
N LEU A 148 1.73 16.30 18.12
CA LEU A 148 0.38 15.81 17.82
C LEU A 148 -0.58 16.96 17.52
N GLY A 149 -0.54 18.03 18.32
CA GLY A 149 -1.38 19.20 18.11
C GLY A 149 -1.12 19.90 16.77
N MET A 150 0.15 20.01 16.35
CA MET A 150 0.53 20.57 15.06
C MET A 150 0.06 19.69 13.91
N ALA A 151 0.43 18.41 13.92
CA ALA A 151 0.09 17.47 12.85
C ALA A 151 -1.43 17.35 12.66
N LYS A 152 -2.20 17.25 13.76
CA LYS A 152 -3.68 17.22 13.74
C LYS A 152 -4.28 18.45 13.06
N ARG A 153 -3.73 19.64 13.33
CA ARG A 153 -4.20 20.88 12.69
C ARG A 153 -3.90 20.89 11.20
N THR A 154 -2.73 20.41 10.78
CA THR A 154 -2.33 20.35 9.37
C THR A 154 -3.28 19.46 8.57
N VAL A 155 -3.47 18.21 8.97
CA VAL A 155 -4.36 17.29 8.24
C VAL A 155 -5.83 17.74 8.28
N ARG A 156 -6.29 18.37 9.38
CA ARG A 156 -7.65 18.94 9.46
C ARG A 156 -7.85 20.09 8.46
N LYS A 157 -6.83 20.93 8.23
CA LYS A 157 -6.90 22.01 7.22
C LYS A 157 -6.99 21.45 5.79
N GLN A 158 -6.45 20.27 5.56
CA GLN A 158 -6.54 19.55 4.28
C GLN A 158 -7.89 18.81 4.10
N GLY A 159 -8.78 18.86 5.10
CA GLY A 159 -10.12 18.25 5.02
C GLY A 159 -10.22 16.83 5.59
N TRP A 160 -9.14 16.28 6.15
CA TRP A 160 -9.18 14.98 6.81
C TRP A 160 -9.99 15.04 8.11
N ALA A 161 -10.86 14.06 8.31
CA ALA A 161 -11.49 13.83 9.59
C ALA A 161 -10.45 13.29 10.58
N VAL A 162 -10.36 13.92 11.76
CA VAL A 162 -9.42 13.54 12.83
C VAL A 162 -10.09 13.55 14.19
N ASP A 163 -9.90 12.47 14.94
CA ASP A 163 -10.37 12.29 16.32
C ASP A 163 -9.62 13.19 17.31
#